data_AF-A0A349TD74-F1
#
_entry.id   AF-A0A349TD74-F1
#
_cell.length_a   1.000
_cell.length_b   1.000
_cell.length_c   1.000
_cell.angle_alpha   90.00
_cell.angle_beta   90.00
_cell.angle_gamma   90.00
#
_symmetry.space_group_name_H-M   'P 1'
#
loop_
_entity.id
_entity.type
_entity.pdbx_description
1 polymer ?
#
loop_
_entity_poly.entity_id
_entity_poly.type
_entity_poly.pdbx_seq_one_letter_code
_entity_poly.pdbx_strand_id
1 'polypeptide(L)'
;MSENVYIIGAGIHPFGRTEGRSGREQGVFAVREALADAGLEWPDIECAYGGSAAAGSADIMVNELGLTSLPFTNVANGCATGGSALASAQMAVASGMYDLALAVGFDKHPRGAFNAKPKDYGLPEWYGQAGMMLTTQFFALKIQRYMQ
;
A
#
# COMPACT_ATOMS: atom_id res chain seq x y z
N MET A 1 25.31 -5.28 14.27
CA MET A 1 25.85 -4.61 13.07
C MET A 1 24.64 -4.08 12.31
N SER A 2 24.62 -2.82 11.85
CA SER A 2 23.55 -2.38 10.97
C SER A 2 23.84 -2.96 9.60
N GLU A 3 23.16 -4.04 9.24
CA GLU A 3 23.17 -4.60 7.88
C GLU A 3 22.76 -3.49 6.90
N ASN A 4 23.51 -3.33 5.81
CA ASN A 4 23.10 -2.41 4.75
C ASN A 4 21.94 -3.04 4.00
N VAL A 5 20.81 -2.34 3.96
CA VAL A 5 19.63 -2.80 3.21
C VAL A 5 19.61 -2.13 1.84
N TYR A 6 19.42 -2.93 0.79
CA TYR A 6 19.39 -2.48 -0.59
C TYR A 6 18.02 -2.78 -1.22
N ILE A 7 17.54 -1.87 -2.07
CA ILE A 7 16.42 -2.14 -2.97
C ILE A 7 17.02 -2.73 -4.25
N ILE A 8 16.75 -4.01 -4.51
CA ILE A 8 17.32 -4.75 -5.65
C ILE A 8 16.35 -4.92 -6.82
N GLY A 9 15.09 -4.52 -6.66
CA GLY A 9 14.10 -4.50 -7.74
C GLY A 9 12.92 -3.59 -7.40
N ALA A 10 12.31 -3.00 -8.42
CA ALA A 10 11.13 -2.16 -8.30
C ALA A 10 10.14 -2.40 -9.43
N GLY A 11 8.85 -2.32 -9.13
CA GLY A 11 7.78 -2.55 -10.09
C GLY A 11 6.61 -1.64 -9.84
N ILE A 12 5.99 -1.17 -10.93
CA ILE A 12 4.83 -0.29 -10.85
C ILE A 12 3.84 -0.61 -11.96
N HIS A 13 2.58 -0.80 -11.59
CA HIS A 13 1.50 -0.78 -12.58
C HIS A 13 1.30 0.68 -13.05
N PRO A 14 1.24 0.97 -14.38
CA PRO A 14 1.01 2.32 -14.86
C PRO A 14 -0.23 2.97 -14.23
N PHE A 15 -0.09 4.22 -13.78
CA PHE A 15 -1.21 4.97 -13.23
C PHE A 15 -2.24 5.28 -14.31
N GLY A 16 -3.52 5.10 -13.98
CA GLY A 16 -4.60 5.45 -14.90
C GLY A 16 -5.95 4.85 -14.54
N ARG A 17 -6.92 5.09 -15.42
CA ARG A 17 -8.23 4.45 -15.36
C ARG A 17 -8.15 3.12 -16.11
N THR A 18 -8.18 2.03 -15.35
CA THR A 18 -8.11 0.67 -15.87
C THR A 18 -9.40 -0.07 -15.59
N GLU A 19 -10.34 0.02 -16.52
CA GLU A 19 -11.61 -0.71 -16.40
C GLU A 19 -11.37 -2.23 -16.53
N GLY A 20 -12.16 -3.04 -15.84
CA GLY A 20 -12.02 -4.51 -15.86
C GLY A 20 -10.87 -5.09 -15.04
N ARG A 21 -9.96 -4.29 -14.49
CA ARG A 21 -8.87 -4.75 -13.61
C ARG A 21 -9.07 -4.28 -12.17
N SER A 22 -9.14 -5.18 -11.21
CA SER A 22 -9.17 -4.91 -9.77
C SER A 22 -7.87 -4.24 -9.28
N GLY A 23 -7.91 -3.57 -8.12
CA GLY A 23 -6.69 -3.02 -7.52
C GLY A 23 -5.70 -4.10 -7.09
N ARG A 24 -6.22 -5.26 -6.65
CA ARG A 24 -5.42 -6.44 -6.33
C ARG A 24 -4.61 -6.92 -7.55
N GLU A 25 -5.22 -7.05 -8.72
CA GLU A 25 -4.52 -7.44 -9.95
C GLU A 25 -3.44 -6.40 -10.36
N GLN A 26 -3.65 -5.12 -10.05
CA GLN A 26 -2.62 -4.08 -10.25
C GLN A 26 -1.45 -4.26 -9.26
N GLY A 27 -1.75 -4.62 -8.02
CA GLY A 27 -0.74 -4.97 -7.01
C GLY A 27 0.07 -6.20 -7.42
N VAL A 28 -0.59 -7.27 -7.85
CA VAL A 28 0.06 -8.50 -8.36
C VAL A 28 0.95 -8.19 -9.56
N PHE A 29 0.47 -7.36 -10.50
CA PHE A 29 1.28 -6.90 -11.61
C PHE A 29 2.56 -6.19 -11.12
N ALA A 30 2.43 -5.23 -10.21
CA ALA A 30 3.58 -4.49 -9.67
C ALA A 30 4.57 -5.41 -8.94
N VAL A 31 4.09 -6.42 -8.20
CA VAL A 31 4.97 -7.42 -7.56
C VAL A 31 5.74 -8.24 -8.59
N ARG A 32 5.07 -8.71 -9.66
CA ARG A 32 5.74 -9.49 -10.71
C ARG A 32 6.81 -8.68 -11.44
N GLU A 33 6.53 -7.40 -11.73
CA GLU A 33 7.52 -6.51 -12.33
C GLU A 33 8.73 -6.28 -11.40
N ALA A 34 8.49 -6.11 -10.08
CA ALA A 34 9.58 -5.93 -9.11
C ALA A 34 10.45 -7.18 -8.97
N LEU A 35 9.85 -8.37 -9.00
CA LEU A 35 10.56 -9.65 -8.98
C LEU A 35 11.38 -9.83 -10.27
N ALA A 36 10.80 -9.51 -11.43
CA ALA A 36 11.50 -9.58 -12.71
C ALA A 36 12.70 -8.62 -12.78
N ASP A 37 12.56 -7.40 -12.28
CA ASP A 37 13.64 -6.40 -12.18
C ASP A 37 14.79 -6.89 -11.29
N ALA A 38 14.47 -7.60 -10.20
CA ALA A 38 15.44 -8.23 -9.31
C ALA A 38 16.03 -9.55 -9.83
N GLY A 39 15.47 -10.13 -10.90
CA GLY A 39 15.83 -11.48 -11.37
C GLY A 39 15.46 -12.60 -10.40
N LEU A 40 14.40 -12.40 -9.61
CA LEU A 40 13.89 -13.33 -8.60
C LEU A 40 12.53 -13.90 -8.99
N GLU A 41 12.15 -15.01 -8.39
CA GLU A 41 10.82 -15.59 -8.44
C GLU A 41 10.09 -15.42 -7.09
N TRP A 42 8.76 -15.57 -7.10
CA TRP A 42 7.95 -15.44 -5.89
C TRP A 42 8.37 -16.36 -4.72
N PRO A 43 8.78 -17.63 -4.96
CA PRO A 43 9.27 -18.50 -3.90
C PRO A 43 10.57 -18.04 -3.21
N ASP A 44 11.31 -17.10 -3.80
CA ASP A 44 12.55 -16.58 -3.20
C ASP A 44 12.28 -15.57 -2.07
N ILE A 45 11.05 -15.03 -1.98
CA ILE A 45 10.67 -14.04 -0.97
C ILE A 45 10.38 -14.72 0.37
N GLU A 46 11.06 -14.27 1.42
CA GLU A 46 10.95 -14.88 2.74
C GLU A 46 9.90 -14.21 3.63
N CYS A 47 9.64 -12.92 3.41
CA CYS A 47 8.52 -12.22 4.06
C CYS A 47 7.95 -11.10 3.17
N ALA A 48 6.68 -10.77 3.39
CA ALA A 48 6.02 -9.70 2.64
C ALA A 48 5.25 -8.76 3.57
N TYR A 49 5.28 -7.48 3.22
CA TYR A 49 4.51 -6.43 3.86
C TYR A 49 3.73 -5.70 2.79
N GLY A 50 2.44 -5.46 3.04
CA GLY A 50 1.69 -4.67 2.07
C GLY A 50 0.35 -4.20 2.57
N GLY A 51 -0.25 -3.28 1.82
CA GLY A 51 -1.52 -2.71 2.23
C GLY A 51 -2.21 -1.94 1.13
N SER A 52 -3.51 -1.78 1.34
CA SER A 52 -4.41 -0.99 0.52
C SER A 52 -5.47 -0.34 1.40
N ALA A 53 -5.86 0.88 1.06
CA ALA A 53 -6.96 1.56 1.73
C ALA A 53 -8.31 1.34 1.01
N ALA A 54 -8.28 1.05 -0.29
CA ALA A 54 -9.46 1.05 -1.15
C ALA A 54 -9.58 -0.18 -2.08
N ALA A 55 -8.66 -1.13 -2.04
CA ALA A 55 -8.66 -2.30 -2.93
C ALA A 55 -8.56 -3.67 -2.23
N GLY A 56 -8.86 -3.75 -0.93
CA GLY A 56 -8.93 -5.00 -0.17
C GLY A 56 -7.62 -5.36 0.55
N SER A 57 -7.56 -6.55 1.15
CA SER A 57 -6.37 -6.99 1.89
C SER A 57 -5.24 -7.41 0.95
N ALA A 58 -4.00 -7.07 1.30
CA ALA A 58 -2.83 -7.29 0.45
C ALA A 58 -2.39 -8.77 0.41
N ASP A 59 -2.47 -9.46 1.54
CA ASP A 59 -2.18 -10.89 1.68
C ASP A 59 -2.99 -11.79 0.72
N ILE A 60 -4.18 -11.37 0.30
CA ILE A 60 -5.00 -12.11 -0.68
C ILE A 60 -4.28 -12.28 -2.03
N MET A 61 -3.30 -11.42 -2.36
CA MET A 61 -2.46 -11.54 -3.56
C MET A 61 -1.70 -12.87 -3.62
N VAL A 62 -1.45 -13.52 -2.48
CA VAL A 62 -0.82 -14.85 -2.42
C VAL A 62 -1.59 -15.88 -3.26
N ASN A 63 -2.92 -15.76 -3.40
CA ASN A 63 -3.72 -16.65 -4.25
C ASN A 63 -3.37 -16.54 -5.75
N GLU A 64 -2.81 -15.42 -6.19
CA GLU A 64 -2.39 -15.19 -7.58
C GLU A 64 -0.88 -15.33 -7.80
N LEU A 65 -0.10 -15.14 -6.74
CA LEU A 65 1.37 -15.24 -6.76
C LEU A 65 1.84 -16.68 -6.52
N GLY A 66 1.15 -17.44 -5.68
CA GLY A 66 1.46 -18.83 -5.33
C GLY A 66 1.61 -19.04 -3.81
N LEU A 67 1.35 -20.27 -3.35
CA LEU A 67 1.48 -20.63 -1.93
C LEU A 67 2.92 -21.07 -1.61
N THR A 68 3.63 -20.27 -0.81
CA THR A 68 5.07 -20.49 -0.46
C THR A 68 5.31 -20.57 1.04
N SER A 69 4.26 -20.53 1.86
CA SER A 69 4.29 -20.44 3.34
C SER A 69 4.87 -19.15 3.94
N LEU A 70 5.31 -18.19 3.11
CA LEU A 70 5.89 -16.94 3.60
C LEU A 70 4.88 -16.13 4.46
N PRO A 71 5.33 -15.52 5.57
CA PRO A 71 4.52 -14.59 6.33
C PRO A 71 4.23 -13.33 5.53
N PHE A 72 2.94 -13.01 5.39
CA PHE A 72 2.46 -11.76 4.78
C PHE A 72 1.77 -10.91 5.83
N THR A 73 2.31 -9.71 6.10
CA THR A 73 1.72 -8.75 7.05
C THR A 73 0.95 -7.65 6.32
N ASN A 74 -0.35 -7.54 6.63
CA ASN A 74 -1.15 -6.41 6.18
C ASN A 74 -0.82 -5.15 7.01
N VAL A 75 -0.44 -4.08 6.34
CA VAL A 75 -0.09 -2.78 6.93
C VAL A 75 -1.20 -1.77 6.61
N ALA A 76 -1.60 -0.97 7.61
CA ALA A 76 -2.57 0.10 7.44
C ALA A 76 -2.05 1.38 8.11
N ASN A 77 -1.75 2.40 7.31
CA ASN A 77 -1.32 3.71 7.79
C ASN A 77 -1.81 4.85 6.86
N GLY A 78 -3.05 4.74 6.38
CA GLY A 78 -3.64 5.73 5.48
C GLY A 78 -2.80 5.96 4.23
N CYS A 79 -2.60 7.24 3.85
CA CYS A 79 -1.79 7.61 2.68
C CYS A 79 -0.32 7.18 2.78
N ALA A 80 0.18 6.87 3.98
CA ALA A 80 1.55 6.44 4.22
C ALA A 80 1.71 4.91 4.20
N THR A 81 0.66 4.14 3.90
CA THR A 81 0.66 2.67 3.96
C THR A 81 1.82 2.04 3.20
N GLY A 82 2.09 2.47 1.95
CA GLY A 82 3.22 1.96 1.18
C GLY A 82 4.58 2.26 1.81
N GLY A 83 4.75 3.45 2.39
CA GLY A 83 5.96 3.82 3.13
C GLY A 83 6.15 3.02 4.41
N SER A 84 5.06 2.75 5.14
CA SER A 84 5.10 1.88 6.33
C SER A 84 5.42 0.43 5.97
N ALA A 85 4.87 -0.09 4.87
CA ALA A 85 5.22 -1.43 4.38
C ALA A 85 6.71 -1.53 4.03
N LEU A 86 7.24 -0.52 3.32
CA LEU A 86 8.67 -0.45 2.99
C LEU A 86 9.55 -0.36 4.25
N ALA A 87 9.16 0.45 5.23
CA ALA A 87 9.89 0.54 6.50
C ALA A 87 9.88 -0.79 7.25
N SER A 88 8.76 -1.52 7.27
CA SER A 88 8.68 -2.84 7.89
C SER A 88 9.56 -3.88 7.18
N ALA A 89 9.57 -3.91 5.84
CA ALA A 89 10.44 -4.78 5.05
C ALA A 89 11.93 -4.46 5.30
N GLN A 90 12.27 -3.16 5.33
CA GLN A 90 13.62 -2.71 5.64
C GLN A 90 14.06 -3.14 7.04
N MET A 91 13.19 -3.04 8.04
CA MET A 91 13.50 -3.48 9.41
C MET A 91 13.68 -5.01 9.50
N ALA A 92 12.86 -5.78 8.80
CA ALA A 92 13.00 -7.23 8.70
C ALA A 92 14.41 -7.62 8.21
N VAL A 93 14.85 -7.01 7.12
CA VAL A 93 16.21 -7.26 6.56
C VAL A 93 17.31 -6.72 7.47
N ALA A 94 17.19 -5.48 7.94
CA ALA A 94 18.21 -4.87 8.80
C ALA A 94 18.42 -5.60 10.14
N SER A 95 17.40 -6.33 10.59
CA SER A 95 17.47 -7.14 11.82
C SER A 95 18.15 -8.50 11.64
N GLY A 96 18.40 -8.91 10.39
CA GLY A 96 18.86 -10.27 10.06
C GLY A 96 17.80 -11.35 10.25
N MET A 97 16.52 -10.97 10.36
CA MET A 97 15.41 -11.92 10.46
C MET A 97 15.12 -12.59 9.11
N TYR A 98 15.32 -11.85 8.01
CA TYR A 98 15.15 -12.29 6.63
C TYR A 98 16.21 -11.63 5.75
N ASP A 99 16.66 -12.30 4.71
CA ASP A 99 17.57 -11.77 3.69
C ASP A 99 16.78 -11.11 2.54
N LEU A 100 15.58 -11.62 2.24
CA LEU A 100 14.72 -11.11 1.15
C LEU A 100 13.30 -10.79 1.64
N ALA A 101 12.93 -9.51 1.53
CA ALA A 101 11.62 -9.00 1.91
C ALA A 101 10.94 -8.23 0.76
N LEU A 102 9.63 -8.42 0.61
CA LEU A 102 8.80 -7.68 -0.34
C LEU A 102 7.98 -6.60 0.37
N ALA A 103 7.90 -5.40 -0.22
CA ALA A 103 6.95 -4.37 0.17
C ALA A 103 6.02 -4.02 -1.00
N VAL A 104 4.71 -3.95 -0.76
CA VAL A 104 3.73 -3.63 -1.81
C VAL A 104 2.60 -2.72 -1.30
N GLY A 105 2.29 -1.68 -2.07
CA GLY A 105 1.14 -0.81 -1.83
C GLY A 105 0.29 -0.71 -3.10
N PHE A 106 -1.03 -0.76 -2.96
CA PHE A 106 -1.94 -0.62 -4.10
C PHE A 106 -3.26 0.00 -3.68
N ASP A 107 -3.92 0.70 -4.60
CA ASP A 107 -5.23 1.29 -4.36
C ASP A 107 -6.01 1.43 -5.66
N LYS A 108 -7.32 1.22 -5.59
CA LYS A 108 -8.22 1.46 -6.72
C LYS A 108 -9.48 2.15 -6.25
N HIS A 109 -9.68 3.37 -6.73
CA HIS A 109 -10.77 4.22 -6.31
C HIS A 109 -11.84 4.34 -7.40
N PRO A 110 -13.12 4.49 -7.03
CA PRO A 110 -14.19 4.82 -7.98
C PRO A 110 -13.94 6.17 -8.67
N ARG A 111 -14.76 6.50 -9.66
CA ARG A 111 -14.77 7.84 -10.26
C ARG A 111 -15.32 8.85 -9.25
N GLY A 112 -14.84 10.09 -9.34
CA GLY A 112 -15.25 11.19 -8.46
C GLY A 112 -14.28 11.43 -7.29
N ALA A 113 -14.72 12.25 -6.34
CA ALA A 113 -13.98 12.54 -5.12
C ALA A 113 -13.93 11.30 -4.20
N PHE A 114 -12.92 11.26 -3.31
CA PHE A 114 -12.88 10.23 -2.27
C PHE A 114 -14.12 10.34 -1.38
N ASN A 115 -14.85 9.24 -1.26
CA ASN A 115 -16.11 9.17 -0.51
C ASN A 115 -15.91 8.36 0.79
N ALA A 116 -15.02 8.86 1.64
CA ALA A 116 -14.75 8.26 2.95
C ALA A 116 -15.96 8.42 3.87
N LYS A 117 -16.27 7.39 4.67
CA LYS A 117 -17.38 7.46 5.63
C LYS A 117 -16.85 7.97 6.97
N PRO A 118 -17.47 8.99 7.61
CA PRO A 118 -17.00 9.52 8.89
C PRO A 118 -16.78 8.44 9.96
N LYS A 119 -17.71 7.47 10.04
CA LYS A 119 -17.63 6.36 11.00
C LYS A 119 -16.36 5.52 10.88
N ASP A 120 -15.81 5.36 9.68
CA ASP A 120 -14.61 4.54 9.44
C ASP A 120 -13.36 5.20 10.05
N TYR A 121 -13.46 6.49 10.40
CA TYR A 121 -12.42 7.31 11.03
C TYR A 121 -12.78 7.70 12.47
N GLY A 122 -13.81 7.10 13.06
CA GLY A 122 -14.29 7.45 14.41
C GLY A 122 -14.94 8.83 14.50
N LEU A 123 -15.40 9.39 13.37
CA LEU A 123 -16.04 10.69 13.31
C LEU A 123 -17.57 10.56 13.31
N PRO A 124 -18.31 11.52 13.89
CA PRO A 124 -19.76 11.53 13.87
C PRO A 124 -20.31 11.81 12.46
N GLU A 125 -21.48 11.27 12.15
CA GLU A 125 -22.06 11.33 10.79
C GLU A 125 -22.25 12.78 10.28
N TRP A 126 -22.62 13.70 11.18
CA TRP A 126 -22.82 15.11 10.83
C TRP A 126 -21.56 15.75 10.23
N TYR A 127 -20.36 15.23 10.52
CA TYR A 127 -19.11 15.71 9.95
C TYR A 127 -19.08 15.54 8.42
N GLY A 128 -19.54 14.38 7.94
CA GLY A 128 -19.71 14.13 6.51
C GLY A 128 -20.85 14.94 5.90
N GLN A 129 -22.00 14.99 6.59
CA GLN A 129 -23.19 15.72 6.14
C GLN A 129 -22.96 17.23 6.00
N ALA A 130 -22.10 17.81 6.85
CA ALA A 130 -21.68 19.20 6.78
C ALA A 130 -20.63 19.48 5.68
N GLY A 131 -20.23 18.47 4.90
CA GLY A 131 -19.24 18.59 3.83
C GLY A 131 -17.79 18.68 4.32
N MET A 132 -17.53 18.40 5.61
CA MET A 132 -16.19 18.49 6.20
C MET A 132 -15.34 17.23 6.02
N MET A 133 -15.89 16.18 5.42
CA MET A 133 -15.16 14.94 5.07
C MET A 133 -14.49 15.01 3.68
N LEU A 134 -14.58 16.15 2.99
CA LEU A 134 -13.89 16.36 1.72
C LEU A 134 -12.42 16.72 1.99
N THR A 135 -11.50 15.88 1.53
CA THR A 135 -10.06 16.06 1.74
C THR A 135 -9.55 17.43 1.27
N THR A 136 -10.08 17.94 0.15
CA THR A 136 -9.74 19.27 -0.37
C THR A 136 -10.16 20.39 0.57
N GLN A 137 -11.33 20.29 1.20
CA GLN A 137 -11.81 21.25 2.19
C GLN A 137 -10.90 21.23 3.43
N PHE A 138 -10.51 20.05 3.91
CA PHE A 138 -9.61 19.91 5.06
C PHE A 138 -8.27 20.62 4.84
N PHE A 139 -7.62 20.37 3.69
CA PHE A 139 -6.36 21.02 3.36
C PHE A 139 -6.51 22.52 3.10
N ALA A 140 -7.60 22.96 2.46
CA ALA A 140 -7.87 24.37 2.22
C ALA A 140 -7.97 25.16 3.54
N LEU A 141 -8.69 24.63 4.54
CA LEU A 141 -8.79 25.27 5.86
C LEU A 141 -7.42 25.35 6.57
N LYS A 142 -6.60 24.29 6.49
CA LYS A 142 -5.24 24.33 7.05
C LYS A 142 -4.38 25.39 6.38
N ILE A 143 -4.42 25.47 5.05
CA ILE A 143 -3.65 26.47 4.29
C ILE A 143 -4.08 27.89 4.70
N GLN A 144 -5.38 28.17 4.79
CA GLN A 144 -5.89 29.47 5.25
C GLN A 144 -5.35 29.84 6.64
N ARG A 145 -5.28 28.86 7.56
CA ARG A 145 -4.71 29.07 8.90
C ARG A 145 -3.22 29.40 8.88
N TYR A 146 -2.43 28.79 7.98
CA TYR A 146 -0.99 29.03 7.86
C TYR A 146 -0.63 30.31 7.09
N MET A 147 -1.56 30.85 6.31
CA MET A 147 -1.36 32.10 5.57
C MET A 147 -1.69 33.36 6.39
N GLN A 148 -2.28 33.20 7.58
CA GLN A 148 -2.53 34.27 8.56
C GLN A 148 -1.33 34.41 9.49
#